data_AF-A0A1E3VKW3-F1
#
_entry.id   AF-A0A1E3VKW3-F1
#
_cell.length_a   1.000
_cell.length_b   1.000
_cell.length_c   1.000
_cell.angle_alpha   90.00
_cell.angle_beta   90.00
_cell.angle_gamma   90.00
#
_symmetry.space_group_name_H-M   'P 1'
#
loop_
_entity.id
_entity.type
_entity.pdbx_description
1 polymer ?
#
loop_
_entity_poly.entity_id
_entity_poly.type
_entity_poly.pdbx_seq_one_letter_code
_entity_poly.pdbx_strand_id
1 'polypeptide(L)'
;MAGLTVFASGCGGGFSGPEQAIQDLTRVDYGKPYIGMSKQQVLQCAGQPRSQIPASGGAETLIYHYKGAGPVPGGTPKDATCTASLTFQGGNLIRVNYSHKEGRSPYAWQAEKDPEKQAQMKREGTPTCTFSLPRCPK
;
A
#
# COMPACT_ATOMS: atom_id res chain seq x y z
N MET A 1 -15.70 55.72 -6.13
CA MET A 1 -15.66 54.71 -7.19
C MET A 1 -14.41 53.85 -6.99
N ALA A 2 -14.60 52.53 -6.88
CA ALA A 2 -13.67 51.41 -7.08
C ALA A 2 -12.27 51.48 -6.42
N GLY A 3 -11.77 50.49 -5.67
CA GLY A 3 -12.23 49.12 -5.45
C GLY A 3 -11.00 48.30 -5.05
N LEU A 4 -11.08 47.63 -3.89
CA LEU A 4 -10.06 46.79 -3.27
C LEU A 4 -9.50 45.71 -4.23
N THR A 5 -8.19 45.51 -4.25
CA THR A 5 -7.56 44.22 -4.61
C THR A 5 -6.76 43.70 -3.42
N VAL A 6 -7.39 42.81 -2.66
CA VAL A 6 -6.76 41.93 -1.69
C VAL A 6 -6.04 40.83 -2.46
N PHE A 7 -4.72 40.90 -2.55
CA PHE A 7 -3.92 39.74 -2.95
C PHE A 7 -3.88 38.78 -1.76
N ALA A 8 -4.79 37.81 -1.79
CA ALA A 8 -4.83 36.72 -0.84
C ALA A 8 -3.57 35.86 -1.01
N SER A 9 -2.76 35.84 0.05
CA SER A 9 -1.70 34.88 0.31
C SER A 9 -2.30 33.47 0.40
N GLY A 10 -2.45 32.80 -0.73
CA GLY A 10 -2.93 31.43 -0.83
C GLY A 10 -1.75 30.45 -0.83
N CYS A 11 -1.81 29.47 0.06
CA CYS A 11 -0.79 28.47 0.34
C CYS A 11 -0.17 27.83 -0.91
N GLY A 12 1.16 27.91 -1.02
CA GLY A 12 1.95 26.99 -1.83
C GLY A 12 1.90 25.59 -1.22
N GLY A 13 0.89 24.81 -1.62
CA GLY A 13 0.85 23.37 -1.39
C GLY A 13 0.95 22.71 -2.76
N GLY A 14 2.03 21.96 -3.00
CA GLY A 14 2.24 21.23 -4.24
C GLY A 14 1.04 20.31 -4.53
N PHE A 15 0.22 20.71 -5.50
CA PHE A 15 -0.83 19.87 -6.02
C PHE A 15 -0.18 18.79 -6.88
N SER A 16 -0.02 17.63 -6.27
CA SER A 16 -0.04 16.33 -6.95
C SER A 16 -1.11 16.38 -8.06
N GLY A 17 -0.69 16.33 -9.33
CA GLY A 17 -1.55 16.62 -10.48
C GLY A 17 -2.77 15.69 -10.59
N PRO A 18 -3.80 16.06 -11.39
CA PRO A 18 -5.05 15.30 -11.52
C PRO A 18 -4.84 13.85 -11.99
N GLU A 19 -3.77 13.59 -12.74
CA GLU A 19 -3.37 12.24 -13.14
C GLU A 19 -3.04 11.32 -11.96
N GLN A 20 -2.44 11.85 -10.88
CA GLN A 20 -2.14 11.07 -9.68
C GLN A 20 -3.42 10.73 -8.92
N ALA A 21 -4.39 11.65 -8.87
CA ALA A 21 -5.70 11.37 -8.30
C ALA A 21 -6.46 10.30 -9.12
N ILE A 22 -6.39 10.35 -10.45
CA ILE A 22 -7.02 9.35 -11.33
C ILE A 22 -6.34 7.99 -11.21
N GLN A 23 -5.02 7.94 -11.10
CA GLN A 23 -4.29 6.69 -10.86
C GLN A 23 -4.62 6.08 -9.49
N ASP A 24 -4.77 6.91 -8.44
CA ASP A 24 -5.16 6.42 -7.12
C ASP A 24 -6.62 5.93 -7.11
N LEU A 25 -7.51 6.56 -7.88
CA LEU A 25 -8.90 6.13 -8.07
C LEU A 25 -9.03 4.82 -8.85
N THR A 26 -8.13 4.56 -9.81
CA THR A 26 -8.15 3.37 -10.67
C THR A 26 -7.28 2.23 -10.15
N ARG A 27 -6.48 2.47 -9.10
CA ARG A 27 -5.68 1.44 -8.45
C ARG A 27 -6.60 0.40 -7.81
N VAL A 28 -6.54 -0.82 -8.33
CA VAL A 28 -7.26 -1.96 -7.76
C VAL A 28 -6.73 -2.20 -6.36
N ASP A 29 -7.54 -1.86 -5.35
CA ASP A 29 -7.23 -2.18 -3.97
C ASP A 29 -7.63 -3.62 -3.69
N TYR A 30 -6.66 -4.52 -3.81
CA TYR A 30 -6.84 -5.94 -3.54
C TYR A 30 -7.16 -6.25 -2.06
N GLY A 31 -6.99 -5.28 -1.16
CA GLY A 31 -7.36 -5.38 0.25
C GLY A 31 -8.84 -5.08 0.53
N LYS A 32 -9.53 -4.36 -0.37
CA LYS A 32 -10.95 -3.97 -0.19
C LYS A 32 -11.90 -5.11 0.18
N PRO A 33 -11.82 -6.31 -0.43
CA PRO A 33 -12.73 -7.41 -0.09
C PRO A 33 -12.65 -7.86 1.38
N TYR A 34 -11.56 -7.54 2.07
CA TYR A 34 -11.32 -7.98 3.44
C TYR A 34 -11.66 -6.91 4.48
N ILE A 35 -12.03 -5.70 4.05
CA ILE A 35 -12.40 -4.61 4.94
C ILE A 35 -13.67 -4.99 5.71
N GLY A 36 -13.66 -4.79 7.03
CA GLY A 36 -14.70 -5.23 7.96
C GLY A 36 -14.47 -6.62 8.55
N MET A 37 -13.51 -7.39 8.04
CA MET A 37 -13.18 -8.70 8.58
C MET A 37 -12.58 -8.60 9.98
N SER A 38 -12.97 -9.51 10.87
CA SER A 38 -12.42 -9.55 12.24
C SER A 38 -10.97 -10.02 12.25
N LYS A 39 -10.21 -9.58 13.26
CA LYS A 39 -8.82 -10.05 13.49
C LYS A 39 -8.72 -11.57 13.49
N GLN A 40 -9.64 -12.27 14.14
CA GLN A 40 -9.63 -13.73 14.22
C GLN A 40 -9.77 -14.40 12.86
N GLN A 41 -10.67 -13.92 12.01
CA GLN A 41 -10.83 -14.42 10.65
C GLN A 41 -9.56 -14.19 9.81
N VAL A 42 -8.96 -13.01 9.90
CA VAL A 42 -7.70 -12.73 9.21
C VAL A 42 -6.59 -13.68 9.67
N LEU A 43 -6.45 -13.91 10.98
CA LEU A 43 -5.45 -14.84 11.52
C LEU A 43 -5.68 -16.29 11.07
N GLN A 44 -6.93 -16.73 10.93
CA GLN A 44 -7.25 -18.06 10.41
C GLN A 44 -6.85 -18.21 8.93
N CYS A 45 -7.05 -17.16 8.13
CA CYS A 45 -6.75 -17.21 6.70
C CYS A 45 -5.28 -16.96 6.36
N ALA A 46 -4.68 -15.95 6.97
CA ALA A 46 -3.33 -15.48 6.70
C ALA A 46 -2.27 -16.18 7.56
N GLY A 47 -2.70 -16.81 8.66
CA GLY A 47 -1.82 -17.33 9.69
C GLY A 47 -1.30 -16.25 10.64
N GLN A 48 -0.28 -16.62 11.42
CA GLN A 48 0.36 -15.72 12.38
C GLN A 48 1.17 -14.64 11.65
N PRO A 49 1.00 -13.36 12.04
CA PRO A 49 1.74 -12.25 11.43
C PRO A 49 3.22 -12.29 11.85
N ARG A 50 4.06 -11.59 11.09
CA ARG A 50 5.47 -11.37 11.44
C ARG A 50 5.60 -10.58 12.74
N SER A 51 4.78 -9.56 12.87
CA SER A 51 4.77 -8.64 14.00
C SER A 51 3.40 -8.01 14.13
N GLN A 52 3.07 -7.62 15.36
CA GLN A 52 1.84 -6.93 15.71
C GLN A 52 2.26 -5.61 16.37
N ILE A 53 1.77 -4.50 15.84
CA ILE A 53 2.04 -3.16 16.36
C ILE A 53 0.73 -2.66 16.98
N PRO A 54 0.62 -2.63 18.31
CA PRO A 54 -0.51 -1.99 18.96
C PRO A 54 -0.44 -0.47 18.70
N ALA A 55 -1.57 0.15 18.42
CA ALA A 55 -1.72 1.58 18.29
C ALA A 55 -2.67 2.10 19.39
N SER A 56 -2.54 3.37 19.74
CA SER A 56 -3.40 4.00 20.74
C SER A 56 -4.87 3.99 20.27
N GLY A 57 -5.80 3.85 21.22
CA GLY A 57 -7.24 3.86 20.92
C GLY A 57 -7.81 2.56 20.37
N GLY A 58 -7.22 1.40 20.70
CA GLY A 58 -7.75 0.09 20.30
C GLY A 58 -7.55 -0.24 18.82
N ALA A 59 -6.66 0.50 18.16
CA ALA A 59 -6.19 0.18 16.82
C ALA A 59 -4.97 -0.76 16.92
N GLU A 60 -4.80 -1.63 15.94
CA GLU A 60 -3.68 -2.55 15.88
C GLU A 60 -3.28 -2.76 14.43
N THR A 61 -1.99 -2.86 14.14
CA THR A 61 -1.51 -3.19 12.80
C THR A 61 -0.78 -4.52 12.80
N LEU A 62 -1.26 -5.47 12.00
CA LEU A 62 -0.59 -6.73 11.75
C LEU A 62 0.28 -6.61 10.51
N ILE A 63 1.54 -7.02 10.62
CA ILE A 63 2.50 -6.99 9.51
C ILE A 63 2.73 -8.42 9.05
N TYR A 64 2.51 -8.65 7.76
CA TYR A 64 2.74 -9.92 7.08
C TYR A 64 3.85 -9.77 6.05
N HIS A 65 4.78 -10.71 6.08
CA HIS A 65 5.75 -10.89 5.02
C HIS A 65 5.30 -12.05 4.14
N TYR A 66 5.32 -11.87 2.83
CA TYR A 66 4.87 -12.89 1.89
C TYR A 66 5.65 -12.83 0.57
N LYS A 67 5.49 -13.89 -0.22
CA LYS A 67 6.03 -14.03 -1.56
C LYS A 67 4.91 -14.53 -2.47
N GLY A 68 4.73 -13.92 -3.63
CA GLY A 68 3.63 -14.25 -4.55
C GLY A 68 2.32 -13.54 -4.22
N ALA A 69 1.21 -14.26 -4.22
CA ALA A 69 -0.15 -13.68 -4.23
C ALA A 69 -0.67 -13.19 -2.85
N GLY A 70 0.02 -13.46 -1.74
CA GLY A 70 -0.42 -13.03 -0.41
C GLY A 70 0.14 -13.90 0.72
N PRO A 71 -0.08 -13.51 1.99
CA PRO A 71 0.33 -14.31 3.13
C PRO A 71 -0.47 -15.61 3.21
N VAL A 72 0.25 -16.71 3.47
CA VAL A 72 -0.34 -18.03 3.65
C VAL A 72 0.00 -18.57 5.03
N PRO A 73 -0.88 -19.38 5.65
CA PRO A 73 -0.58 -20.04 6.91
C PRO A 73 0.64 -20.94 6.74
N GLY A 74 1.66 -20.76 7.57
CA GLY A 74 2.96 -21.46 7.44
C GLY A 74 4.16 -20.67 7.96
N GLY A 75 3.97 -19.40 8.33
CA GLY A 75 5.00 -18.55 8.90
C GLY A 75 5.55 -17.54 7.89
N THR A 76 6.58 -16.81 8.30
CA THR A 76 7.15 -15.75 7.46
C THR A 76 8.26 -16.30 6.57
N PRO A 77 8.17 -16.11 5.23
CA PRO A 77 9.23 -16.53 4.33
C PRO A 77 10.50 -15.72 4.61
N LYS A 78 11.65 -16.41 4.63
CA LYS A 78 12.97 -15.78 4.83
C LYS A 78 13.33 -14.84 3.66
N ASP A 79 12.81 -15.13 2.49
CA ASP A 79 12.99 -14.42 1.21
C ASP A 79 11.73 -13.64 0.80
N ALA A 80 10.99 -13.11 1.78
CA ALA A 80 9.80 -12.30 1.50
C ALA A 80 10.12 -11.11 0.58
N THR A 81 9.35 -10.99 -0.51
CA THR A 81 9.45 -9.88 -1.47
C THR A 81 8.41 -8.80 -1.22
N CYS A 82 7.33 -9.15 -0.52
CA CYS A 82 6.22 -8.26 -0.25
C CYS A 82 5.88 -8.20 1.24
N THR A 83 5.49 -7.02 1.69
CA THR A 83 4.98 -6.76 3.02
C THR A 83 3.55 -6.26 2.91
N ALA A 84 2.64 -6.81 3.70
CA ALA A 84 1.29 -6.30 3.88
C ALA A 84 1.09 -5.83 5.32
N SER A 85 0.59 -4.62 5.48
CA SER A 85 0.24 -4.01 6.75
C SER A 85 -1.29 -3.92 6.83
N LEU A 86 -1.87 -4.66 7.77
CA LEU A 86 -3.32 -4.73 7.99
C LEU A 86 -3.64 -3.97 9.25
N THR A 87 -4.34 -2.85 9.12
CA THR A 87 -4.73 -2.01 10.26
C THR A 87 -6.16 -2.33 10.68
N PHE A 88 -6.30 -2.68 11.94
CA PHE A 88 -7.54 -2.97 12.65
C PHE A 88 -7.91 -1.81 13.55
N GLN A 89 -9.21 -1.56 13.68
CA GLN A 89 -9.78 -0.63 14.66
C GLN A 89 -11.08 -1.23 15.18
N GLY A 90 -11.25 -1.26 16.51
CA GLY A 90 -12.43 -1.89 17.12
C GLY A 90 -12.57 -3.38 16.76
N GLY A 91 -11.44 -4.07 16.52
CA GLY A 91 -11.39 -5.50 16.16
C GLY A 91 -11.62 -5.82 14.67
N ASN A 92 -11.95 -4.83 13.84
CA ASN A 92 -12.25 -5.01 12.42
C ASN A 92 -11.16 -4.40 11.52
N LEU A 93 -10.88 -5.04 10.39
CA LEU A 93 -9.92 -4.56 9.40
C LEU A 93 -10.46 -3.31 8.70
N ILE A 94 -9.75 -2.18 8.82
CA ILE A 94 -10.16 -0.90 8.21
C ILE A 94 -9.26 -0.48 7.05
N ARG A 95 -8.05 -1.03 6.96
CA ARG A 95 -7.08 -0.69 5.91
C ARG A 95 -6.11 -1.83 5.66
N VAL A 96 -5.78 -2.04 4.40
CA VAL A 96 -4.67 -2.90 3.97
C VAL A 96 -3.72 -2.06 3.15
N ASN A 97 -2.44 -2.07 3.50
CA ASN A 97 -1.38 -1.47 2.70
C ASN A 97 -0.39 -2.56 2.29
N TYR A 98 0.18 -2.45 1.09
CA TYR A 98 1.13 -3.42 0.57
C TYR A 98 2.34 -2.73 -0.06
N SER A 99 3.52 -3.24 0.25
CA SER A 99 4.79 -2.67 -0.17
C SER A 99 5.72 -3.77 -0.68
N HIS A 100 6.32 -3.57 -1.85
CA HIS A 100 7.42 -4.41 -2.32
C HIS A 100 8.70 -4.03 -1.56
N LYS A 101 9.52 -5.02 -1.21
CA LYS A 101 10.79 -4.82 -0.50
C LYS A 101 11.75 -3.94 -1.30
N GLU A 102 11.77 -4.14 -2.61
CA GLU A 102 12.49 -3.30 -3.56
C GLU A 102 11.54 -2.19 -4.02
N GLY A 103 11.33 -1.21 -3.14
CA GLY A 103 10.52 -0.03 -3.44
C GLY A 103 11.25 0.87 -4.43
N ARG A 104 10.99 0.72 -5.73
CA ARG A 104 11.45 1.66 -6.75
C ARG A 104 10.36 2.67 -7.06
N SER A 105 10.66 3.96 -6.96
CA SER A 105 9.72 5.00 -7.42
C SER A 105 9.30 4.73 -8.87
N PRO A 106 8.01 4.89 -9.23
CA PRO A 106 7.56 4.80 -10.62
C PRO A 106 8.25 5.82 -11.54
N TYR A 107 8.93 6.82 -10.97
CA TYR A 107 9.71 7.84 -11.69
C TYR A 107 11.22 7.68 -11.54
N ALA A 108 11.71 6.59 -10.93
CA ALA A 108 13.15 6.39 -10.73
C ALA A 108 13.95 6.38 -12.04
N TRP A 109 13.32 5.95 -13.14
CA TRP A 109 13.91 5.99 -14.48
C TRP A 109 14.23 7.41 -14.96
N GLN A 110 13.55 8.45 -14.46
CA GLN A 110 13.83 9.85 -14.85
C GLN A 110 15.15 10.37 -14.27
N ALA A 111 15.60 9.79 -13.16
CA ALA A 111 16.87 10.15 -12.52
C ALA A 111 18.06 9.33 -13.03
N GLU A 112 17.81 8.26 -13.81
CA GLU A 112 18.84 7.42 -14.39
C GLU A 112 19.49 8.11 -15.59
N LYS A 113 20.83 8.13 -15.62
CA LYS A 113 21.63 8.80 -16.64
C LYS A 113 22.03 7.86 -17.78
N ASP A 114 22.00 6.55 -17.51
CA ASP A 114 22.27 5.51 -18.48
C ASP A 114 21.01 5.25 -19.36
N PRO A 115 21.09 5.47 -20.68
CA PRO A 115 19.93 5.35 -21.57
C PRO A 115 19.43 3.91 -21.72
N GLU A 116 20.30 2.89 -21.62
CA GLU A 116 19.88 1.49 -21.68
C GLU A 116 19.16 1.07 -20.41
N LYS A 117 19.69 1.45 -19.24
CA LYS A 117 19.01 1.20 -17.96
C LYS A 117 17.71 1.97 -17.87
N GLN A 118 17.65 3.22 -18.32
CA GLN A 118 16.43 4.01 -18.34
C GLN A 118 15.33 3.35 -19.19
N ALA A 119 15.67 2.83 -20.37
CA ALA A 119 14.74 2.11 -21.23
C ALA A 119 14.27 0.79 -20.59
N GLN A 120 15.17 0.08 -19.90
CA GLN A 120 14.83 -1.14 -19.16
C GLN A 120 13.90 -0.85 -17.99
N MET A 121 14.17 0.19 -17.18
CA MET A 121 13.30 0.59 -16.06
C MET A 121 11.91 1.03 -16.53
N LYS A 122 11.82 1.70 -17.68
CA LYS A 122 10.52 2.03 -18.31
C LYS A 122 9.73 0.79 -18.72
N ARG A 123 10.39 -0.25 -19.24
CA ARG A 123 9.74 -1.48 -19.70
C ARG A 123 9.33 -2.40 -18.55
N GLU A 124 10.19 -2.54 -17.54
CA GLU A 124 9.99 -3.47 -16.43
C GLU A 124 8.97 -2.94 -15.40
N GLY A 125 8.69 -1.63 -15.38
CA GLY A 125 7.76 -1.03 -14.43
C GLY A 125 8.27 -1.10 -12.98
N THR A 126 7.47 -0.64 -12.03
CA THR A 126 7.78 -0.83 -10.60
C THR A 126 7.23 -2.19 -10.16
N PRO A 127 7.99 -3.01 -9.41
CA PRO A 127 7.46 -4.25 -8.87
C PRO A 127 6.26 -3.97 -7.96
N THR A 128 5.10 -4.52 -8.32
CA THR A 128 3.87 -4.40 -7.55
C THR A 128 3.60 -5.67 -6.76
N CYS A 129 3.18 -5.51 -5.51
CA CYS A 129 2.67 -6.63 -4.72
C CYS A 129 1.16 -6.76 -4.92
N THR A 130 0.71 -7.96 -5.25
CA THR A 130 -0.71 -8.31 -5.22
C THR A 130 -1.00 -8.96 -3.88
N PHE A 131 -1.96 -8.41 -3.12
CA PHE A 131 -2.35 -8.96 -1.83
C PHE A 131 -3.67 -9.71 -1.96
N SER A 132 -3.69 -10.98 -1.59
CA SER A 132 -4.92 -11.75 -1.43
C SER A 132 -4.83 -12.60 -0.17
N LEU A 133 -5.97 -12.80 0.49
CA LEU A 133 -6.12 -13.84 1.51
C LEU A 133 -6.75 -15.05 0.83
N PRO A 134 -5.96 -15.96 0.24
CA PRO A 134 -6.46 -17.02 -0.65
C PRO A 134 -7.39 -18.03 0.05
N ARG A 135 -7.39 -18.06 1.39
CA ARG A 135 -8.20 -18.97 2.21
C ARG A 135 -9.35 -18.29 2.95
N CYS A 136 -9.55 -16.99 2.75
CA CYS A 136 -10.68 -16.28 3.35
C CYS A 136 -11.90 -16.32 2.43
N PRO A 137 -13.11 -16.54 3.00
CA PRO A 137 -14.33 -16.29 2.25
C PRO A 137 -14.36 -14.81 1.83
N LYS A 138 -14.69 -14.58 0.56
CA LYS A 138 -14.92 -13.24 0.00
C LYS A 138 -16.31 -12.75 0.37
#